data_AF-A0AAV2ZA05-F1
#
_entry.id   AF-A0AAV2ZA05-F1
#
_cell.length_a   1.000
_cell.length_b   1.000
_cell.length_c   1.000
_cell.angle_alpha   90.00
_cell.angle_beta   90.00
_cell.angle_gamma   90.00
#
_symmetry.space_group_name_H-M   'P 1'
#
loop_
_entity.id
_entity.type
_entity.pdbx_description
1 polymer ?
#
loop_
_entity_poly.entity_id
_entity_poly.type
_entity_poly.pdbx_seq_one_letter_code
_entity_poly.pdbx_strand_id
1 'polypeptide(L)'
;MRNAAYTKRIRNSVDRTGVISYFWSLRTRIFNMDETALIQNIKTKKFIAARGSSNVWCTTIETRFHLTIVACRAADGYLLPPLFIVPSKRLNRNVLDG
;
A
#
# COMPACT_ATOMS: atom_id res chain seq x y z
N MET A 1 -38.10 -16.24 -48.32
CA MET A 1 -38.48 -15.94 -46.92
C MET A 1 -37.27 -15.32 -46.22
N ARG A 2 -37.39 -14.08 -45.74
CA ARG A 2 -36.30 -13.33 -45.10
C ARG A 2 -36.26 -13.68 -43.61
N ASN A 3 -35.19 -14.33 -43.14
CA ASN A 3 -35.01 -14.59 -41.72
C ASN A 3 -34.43 -13.33 -41.05
N ALA A 4 -35.25 -12.69 -40.23
CA ALA A 4 -34.89 -11.51 -39.46
C ALA A 4 -34.01 -11.91 -38.27
N ALA A 5 -32.70 -11.67 -38.37
CA ALA A 5 -31.83 -11.63 -37.20
C ALA A 5 -31.99 -10.25 -36.53
N TYR A 6 -32.94 -10.13 -35.62
CA TYR A 6 -33.08 -8.96 -34.76
C TYR A 6 -32.63 -9.30 -33.35
N THR A 7 -31.32 -9.33 -33.13
CA THR A 7 -30.76 -9.28 -31.78
C THR A 7 -30.44 -7.82 -31.49
N LYS A 8 -31.45 -7.09 -30.99
CA LYS A 8 -31.23 -5.76 -30.40
C LYS A 8 -30.45 -5.97 -29.10
N ARG A 9 -29.13 -6.08 -29.19
CA ARG A 9 -28.28 -5.74 -28.04
C ARG A 9 -28.58 -4.27 -27.76
N ILE A 10 -29.29 -3.98 -26.66
CA ILE A 10 -29.55 -2.61 -26.24
C ILE A 10 -28.18 -1.96 -26.15
N ARG A 11 -27.91 -0.90 -26.91
CA ARG A 11 -26.57 -0.31 -27.10
C ARG A 11 -25.91 0.18 -25.81
N ASN A 12 -26.65 0.12 -24.68
CA ASN A 12 -26.25 0.56 -23.35
C ASN A 12 -26.65 -0.45 -22.25
N SER A 13 -26.93 -1.73 -22.57
CA SER A 13 -27.21 -2.71 -21.51
C SER A 13 -25.96 -2.88 -20.64
N VAL A 14 -26.05 -2.50 -19.37
CA VAL A 14 -24.98 -2.74 -18.39
C VAL A 14 -25.22 -4.12 -17.78
N ASP A 15 -24.43 -5.10 -18.20
CA ASP A 15 -24.43 -6.45 -17.65
C ASP A 15 -23.23 -6.68 -16.72
N ARG A 16 -23.39 -7.55 -15.73
CA ARG A 16 -22.34 -7.86 -14.75
C ARG A 16 -21.04 -8.32 -15.42
N THR A 17 -21.15 -9.12 -16.48
CA THR A 17 -19.98 -9.64 -17.21
C THR A 17 -19.24 -8.52 -17.94
N GLY A 18 -19.96 -7.61 -18.60
CA GLY A 18 -19.40 -6.42 -19.24
C GLY A 18 -18.69 -5.51 -18.25
N VAL A 19 -19.27 -5.27 -17.08
CA VAL A 19 -18.65 -4.46 -16.01
C VAL A 19 -17.36 -5.12 -15.50
N ILE A 20 -17.39 -6.42 -15.21
CA ILE A 20 -16.22 -7.18 -14.75
C ILE A 20 -15.13 -7.18 -15.83
N SER A 21 -15.48 -7.44 -17.09
CA SER A 21 -14.54 -7.44 -18.20
C SER A 21 -13.91 -6.06 -18.43
N TYR A 22 -14.68 -4.99 -18.27
CA TYR A 22 -14.17 -3.62 -18.36
C TYR A 22 -13.19 -3.34 -17.22
N PHE A 23 -13.54 -3.69 -15.98
CA PHE A 23 -12.64 -3.53 -14.84
C PHE A 23 -11.32 -4.28 -15.04
N TRP A 24 -11.36 -5.53 -15.53
CA TRP A 24 -10.15 -6.29 -15.87
C TRP A 24 -9.33 -5.69 -17.02
N SER A 25 -9.98 -4.99 -17.96
CA SER A 25 -9.29 -4.28 -19.04
C SER A 25 -8.49 -3.08 -18.51
N LEU A 26 -8.89 -2.52 -17.38
CA LEU A 26 -8.23 -1.40 -16.72
C LEU A 26 -7.18 -1.82 -15.68
N ARG A 27 -6.85 -3.12 -15.58
CA ARG A 27 -5.98 -3.65 -14.52
C ARG A 27 -4.59 -3.00 -14.44
N THR A 28 -4.09 -2.46 -15.54
CA THR A 28 -2.78 -1.78 -15.62
C THR A 28 -2.90 -0.25 -15.44
N ARG A 29 -4.13 0.26 -15.32
CA ARG A 29 -4.47 1.69 -15.28
C ARG A 29 -5.07 2.12 -13.95
N ILE A 30 -5.67 1.18 -13.20
CA ILE A 30 -6.21 1.43 -11.87
C ILE A 30 -5.15 1.04 -10.84
N PHE A 31 -4.84 1.99 -9.97
CA PHE A 31 -3.90 1.83 -8.89
C PHE A 31 -4.64 2.02 -7.56
N ASN A 32 -4.48 1.05 -6.66
CA ASN A 32 -4.85 1.24 -5.26
C ASN A 32 -3.66 1.86 -4.54
N MET A 33 -3.88 2.99 -3.87
CA MET A 33 -2.89 3.68 -3.06
C MET A 33 -3.41 3.72 -1.63
N ASP A 34 -2.56 3.37 -0.68
CA ASP A 34 -2.89 3.49 0.73
C ASP A 34 -1.67 3.96 1.54
N GLU A 35 -1.96 4.66 2.64
CA GLU A 35 -0.97 5.17 3.57
C GLU A 35 -1.09 4.41 4.90
N THR A 36 0.05 3.93 5.40
CA THR A 36 0.10 3.24 6.69
C THR A 36 1.17 3.87 7.58
N ALA A 37 0.81 4.09 8.85
CA ALA A 37 1.77 4.54 9.86
C ALA A 37 2.87 3.49 10.08
N LEU A 38 4.11 3.91 9.91
CA LEU A 38 5.27 3.12 10.30
C LEU A 38 5.62 3.46 11.75
N ILE A 39 5.06 2.67 12.65
CA ILE A 39 5.42 2.75 14.06
C ILE A 39 6.78 2.06 14.21
N GLN A 40 7.81 2.82 14.55
CA GLN A 40 9.08 2.24 14.97
C GLN A 40 8.86 1.50 16.28
N ASN A 41 8.57 0.21 16.20
CA ASN A 41 8.59 -0.65 17.37
C ASN A 41 10.07 -0.80 17.75
N ILE A 42 10.53 0.06 18.66
CA ILE A 42 11.83 -0.10 19.31
C ILE A 42 11.75 -1.45 20.01
N LYS A 43 12.27 -2.48 19.35
CA LYS A 43 12.38 -3.81 19.93
C LYS A 43 13.04 -3.62 21.29
N THR A 44 12.34 -4.01 22.35
CA THR A 44 12.93 -4.13 23.67
C THR A 44 14.20 -4.96 23.52
N LYS A 45 15.36 -4.34 23.69
CA LYS A 45 16.62 -5.08 23.70
C LYS A 45 16.54 -6.03 24.88
N LYS A 46 16.68 -7.34 24.63
CA LYS A 46 16.86 -8.31 25.72
C LYS A 46 18.25 -8.08 26.29
N PHE A 47 18.31 -7.63 27.54
CA PHE A 47 19.56 -7.47 28.27
C PHE A 47 19.77 -8.68 29.19
N ILE A 48 20.98 -9.23 29.20
CA ILE A 48 21.39 -10.22 30.20
C ILE A 48 22.03 -9.44 31.35
N ALA A 49 21.43 -9.50 32.53
CA ALA A 49 21.97 -8.91 33.74
C ALA A 49 22.38 -10.00 34.73
N ALA A 50 23.44 -9.76 35.49
CA ALA A 50 23.82 -10.64 36.59
C ALA A 50 22.67 -10.69 37.63
N ARG A 51 22.40 -11.89 38.17
CA ARG A 51 21.38 -12.10 39.21
C ARG A 51 21.70 -11.20 40.42
N GLY A 52 20.78 -10.28 40.75
CA GLY A 52 20.95 -9.29 41.82
C GLY A 52 21.32 -7.88 41.36
N SER A 53 21.42 -7.62 40.05
CA SER A 53 21.62 -6.27 39.54
C SER A 53 20.40 -5.37 39.80
N SER A 54 20.62 -4.22 40.43
CA SER A 54 19.60 -3.22 40.73
C SER A 54 19.35 -2.23 39.58
N ASN A 55 20.23 -2.18 38.58
CA ASN A 55 20.20 -1.18 37.51
C ASN A 55 19.95 -1.81 36.13
N VAL A 56 18.80 -2.44 35.96
CA VAL A 56 18.28 -2.82 34.63
C VAL A 56 17.26 -1.78 34.21
N TRP A 57 17.66 -0.84 33.36
CA TRP A 57 16.78 0.21 32.85
C TRP A 57 16.74 0.18 31.32
N CYS A 58 15.56 0.48 30.77
CA CYS A 58 15.35 0.62 29.33
C CYS A 58 14.88 2.05 29.06
N THR A 59 15.65 2.81 28.30
CA THR A 59 15.21 4.11 27.80
C THR A 59 14.44 3.89 26.50
N THR A 60 13.12 4.01 26.57
CA THR A 60 12.29 4.09 25.37
C THR A 60 12.40 5.50 24.81
N ILE A 61 13.00 5.65 23.64
CA ILE A 61 12.95 6.91 22.91
C ILE A 61 11.59 6.94 22.21
N GLU A 62 10.63 7.69 22.72
CA GLU A 62 9.42 7.96 21.94
C GLU A 62 9.83 8.67 20.65
N THR A 63 9.64 8.01 19.51
CA THR A 63 9.84 8.65 18.22
C THR A 63 8.73 9.67 18.05
N ARG A 64 9.02 10.93 18.39
CA ARG A 64 8.07 12.07 18.36
C ARG A 64 7.63 12.48 16.95
N PHE A 65 7.86 11.65 15.93
CA PHE A 65 7.50 11.97 14.55
C PHE A 65 6.63 10.88 13.94
N HIS A 66 5.56 11.31 13.27
CA HIS A 66 4.67 10.43 12.52
C HIS A 66 5.35 10.08 11.20
N LEU A 67 6.02 8.92 11.15
CA LEU A 67 6.52 8.34 9.91
C LEU A 67 5.41 7.51 9.28
N THR A 68 5.06 7.79 8.04
CA THR A 68 4.11 6.98 7.28
C THR A 68 4.73 6.55 5.97
N ILE A 69 4.25 5.41 5.46
CA ILE A 69 4.64 4.87 4.16
C ILE A 69 3.39 4.85 3.30
N VAL A 70 3.53 5.37 2.07
CA VAL A 70 2.54 5.21 1.01
C VAL A 70 2.99 4.08 0.09
N ALA A 71 2.12 3.09 -0.09
CA ALA A 71 2.31 2.01 -1.05
C ALA A 71 1.23 2.09 -2.12
N CYS A 72 1.60 1.78 -3.36
CA CYS A 72 0.67 1.86 -4.49
C CYS A 72 0.84 0.68 -5.44
N ARG A 73 -0.26 -0.02 -5.73
CA ARG A 73 -0.28 -1.27 -6.49
C ARG A 73 -1.41 -1.29 -7.51
N ALA A 74 -1.10 -1.68 -8.74
CA ALA A 74 -2.08 -1.93 -9.79
C ALA A 74 -2.66 -3.35 -9.69
N ALA A 75 -3.83 -3.56 -10.29
CA ALA A 75 -4.52 -4.85 -10.26
C ALA A 75 -3.82 -5.96 -11.07
N ASP A 76 -2.92 -5.59 -12.00
CA ASP A 76 -2.02 -6.52 -12.68
C ASP A 76 -0.81 -6.96 -11.82
N GLY A 77 -0.66 -6.38 -10.63
CA GLY A 77 0.42 -6.67 -9.69
C GLY A 77 1.60 -5.71 -9.78
N TYR A 78 1.62 -4.75 -10.70
CA TYR A 78 2.68 -3.75 -10.77
C TYR A 78 2.68 -2.89 -9.50
N LEU A 79 3.85 -2.76 -8.86
CA LEU A 79 4.06 -2.02 -7.63
C LEU A 79 4.86 -0.76 -7.94
N LEU A 80 4.32 0.41 -7.57
CA LEU A 80 5.11 1.64 -7.58
C LEU A 80 6.05 1.64 -6.37
N PRO A 81 7.28 2.20 -6.51
CA PRO A 81 8.19 2.36 -5.38
C PRO A 81 7.47 3.05 -4.22
N PRO A 82 7.57 2.51 -2.98
CA PRO A 82 6.91 3.10 -1.83
C PRO A 82 7.45 4.51 -1.56
N LEU A 83 6.68 5.37 -0.90
CA LEU A 83 7.12 6.72 -0.53
C LEU A 83 7.08 6.87 1.00
N PHE A 84 8.19 7.31 1.59
CA PHE A 84 8.23 7.71 2.99
C PHE A 84 7.79 9.16 3.13
N ILE A 85 6.81 9.41 4.00
CA ILE A 85 6.42 10.74 4.43
C ILE A 85 7.03 10.98 5.80
N VAL A 86 7.93 11.96 5.86
CA VAL A 86 8.61 12.38 7.08
C VAL A 86 8.22 13.83 7.37
N PRO A 87 7.86 14.17 8.62
CA PRO A 87 7.52 15.54 8.98
C PRO A 87 8.65 16.51 8.67
N SER A 88 8.31 17.62 8.02
CA SER A 88 9.23 18.74 7.74
C SER A 88 10.48 18.38 6.92
N LYS A 89 10.48 17.24 6.22
CA LYS A 89 11.59 16.80 5.38
C LYS A 89 11.08 16.32 4.03
N ARG A 90 11.69 16.85 2.96
CA ARG A 90 11.56 16.28 1.62
C ARG A 90 12.66 15.26 1.44
N LEU A 91 12.28 13.99 1.29
CA LEU A 91 13.24 12.93 0.98
C LEU A 91 13.48 12.88 -0.53
N ASN A 92 14.72 12.65 -0.92
CA ASN A 92 15.05 12.32 -2.31
C ASN A 92 14.57 10.91 -2.61
N ARG A 93 14.04 10.67 -3.81
CA ARG A 93 13.57 9.34 -4.23
C ARG A 93 14.68 8.28 -4.15
N ASN A 94 15.92 8.70 -4.39
CA ASN A 94 17.10 7.86 -4.39
C ASN A 94 17.43 7.23 -3.04
N VAL A 95 16.80 7.68 -1.95
CA VAL A 95 16.94 7.05 -0.61
C VAL A 95 16.44 5.59 -0.63
N LEU A 96 15.62 5.23 -1.61
CA LEU A 96 15.05 3.89 -1.78
C LEU A 96 15.82 2.99 -2.73
N ASP A 97 16.81 3.54 -3.45
CA ASP A 97 17.43 2.87 -4.59
C ASP A 97 18.56 1.90 -4.21
N GLY A 98 18.93 1.81 -2.93
CA GLY A 98 19.83 0.78 -2.36
C GLY A 98 21.24 0.79 -2.93
#